data_AF-A0A261XW09-F1
#
_entry.id   AF-A0A261XW09-F1
#
_cell.length_a   1.000
_cell.length_b   1.000
_cell.length_c   1.000
_cell.angle_alpha   90.00
_cell.angle_beta   90.00
_cell.angle_gamma   90.00
#
_symmetry.space_group_name_H-M   'P 1'
#
loop_
_entity.id
_entity.type
_entity.pdbx_description
1 polymer ?
#
loop_
_entity_poly.entity_id
_entity_poly.type
_entity_poly.pdbx_seq_one_letter_code
_entity_poly.pdbx_strand_id
1 'polypeptide(L)'
;MGTTRIGDVKFEDIPCLLSEETTAEVAHETTDAVLEGEEEGGPLRKKQAVASGAPRAKKKSKRSTRFTVEAISLDDPPADISEVDKLNWIGINQTRCNRFIEQFLNERRLNAMFLSKGKEAGLLTSPEESPVVKRERMLGNSRIDFMVFSPDPRHNEVVAMEVKTPLLYLPPSVLPENHPKFKKNSQAFNSFHRLVKHFGTLADILTEQKARLQAEAQQTILVDTTERAASRGRKRGVSQELTLSSTSVVEKVKVQPLHFNKCILLLCFMYDAPLFKRPEASRSKTEITEAAARAKASGLEFWQANMRITRHGVELVRLVELLDDY
;
A
#
# COMPACT_ATOMS: atom_id res chain seq x y z
N MET A 1 -15.73 12.38 30.49
CA MET A 1 -14.90 11.24 30.01
C MET A 1 -15.63 10.63 28.83
N GLY A 2 -15.18 10.90 27.61
CA GLY A 2 -15.90 10.47 26.41
C GLY A 2 -14.93 10.02 25.32
N THR A 3 -14.85 8.71 25.09
CA THR A 3 -14.36 8.04 23.87
C THR A 3 -14.67 6.54 24.01
N THR A 4 -15.87 6.07 23.62
CA THR A 4 -16.23 4.65 23.82
C THR A 4 -17.01 4.04 22.66
N ARG A 5 -16.59 4.24 21.41
CA ARG A 5 -17.15 3.44 20.31
C ARG A 5 -16.11 2.99 19.31
N ILE A 6 -15.73 1.71 19.43
CA ILE A 6 -15.57 0.84 18.26
C ILE A 6 -16.91 0.14 18.14
N GLY A 7 -17.81 0.70 17.32
CA GLY A 7 -19.17 0.20 17.14
C GLY A 7 -19.93 -0.04 18.45
N ASP A 8 -20.38 -1.28 18.60
CA ASP A 8 -21.40 -1.80 19.52
C ASP A 8 -20.87 -2.33 20.85
N VAL A 9 -19.61 -2.07 21.16
CA VAL A 9 -18.94 -2.64 22.34
C VAL A 9 -18.99 -1.68 23.51
N LYS A 10 -19.41 -2.17 24.69
CA LYS A 10 -19.23 -1.48 25.96
C LYS A 10 -17.82 -1.77 26.50
N PHE A 11 -16.96 -0.75 26.57
CA PHE A 11 -15.57 -0.88 27.05
C PHE A 11 -15.49 -0.85 28.58
N GLU A 12 -16.00 -1.91 29.22
CA GLU A 12 -15.86 -2.15 30.66
C GLU A 12 -15.29 -3.55 30.87
N ASP A 13 -14.24 -3.65 31.70
CA ASP A 13 -13.53 -4.90 32.01
C ASP A 13 -13.16 -5.71 30.77
N ILE A 14 -12.61 -5.02 29.77
CA ILE A 14 -12.11 -5.59 28.52
C ILE A 14 -10.60 -5.75 28.64
N PRO A 15 -10.05 -6.98 28.60
CA PRO A 15 -8.61 -7.19 28.49
C PRO A 15 -8.04 -6.43 27.28
N CYS A 16 -6.91 -5.76 27.47
CA CYS A 16 -6.25 -4.99 26.43
C CYS A 16 -4.74 -5.25 26.39
N LEU A 17 -4.19 -5.28 25.17
CA LEU A 17 -2.74 -5.23 24.96
C LEU A 17 -2.32 -3.79 24.76
N LEU A 18 -1.34 -3.37 25.56
CA LEU A 18 -0.80 -2.02 25.56
C LEU A 18 0.63 -2.05 25.04
N SER A 19 0.96 -1.07 24.21
CA SER A 19 2.35 -0.76 23.88
C SER A 19 2.78 0.53 24.58
N GLU A 20 4.01 0.55 25.09
CA GLU A 20 4.68 1.75 25.57
C GLU A 20 5.53 2.35 24.45
N GLU A 21 5.65 3.67 24.41
CA GLU A 21 6.61 4.31 23.51
C GLU A 21 8.02 4.05 24.06
N THR A 22 8.77 3.16 23.42
CA THR A 22 10.20 3.02 23.70
C THR A 22 10.89 4.31 23.27
N THR A 23 11.58 4.97 24.20
CA THR A 23 12.54 6.04 23.89
C THR A 23 13.77 5.42 23.20
N ALA A 24 13.60 4.91 21.98
CA ALA A 24 14.67 4.24 21.24
C ALA A 24 14.95 5.00 19.93
N GLU A 25 16.16 5.52 19.87
CA GLU A 25 16.78 6.10 18.69
C GLU A 25 16.90 5.03 17.60
N VAL A 26 16.03 5.09 16.59
CA VAL A 26 16.31 4.45 15.30
C VAL A 26 16.21 5.53 14.24
N ALA A 27 17.38 6.09 13.92
CA ALA A 27 17.57 6.88 12.73
C ALA A 27 17.42 5.92 11.53
N HIS A 28 16.20 5.78 11.00
CA HIS A 28 16.09 5.58 9.58
C HIS A 28 16.35 6.94 8.94
N GLU A 29 17.58 7.14 8.47
CA GLU A 29 17.88 8.18 7.50
C GLU A 29 17.01 7.93 6.27
N THR A 30 15.84 8.56 6.25
CA THR A 30 15.20 8.95 5.00
C THR A 30 16.09 10.02 4.41
N THR A 31 17.01 9.63 3.53
CA THR A 31 17.64 10.55 2.60
C THR A 31 16.55 11.03 1.63
N ASP A 32 15.77 12.02 2.05
CA ASP A 32 15.08 12.91 1.14
C ASP A 32 16.15 13.77 0.47
N ALA A 33 16.77 13.21 -0.57
CA ALA A 33 17.50 14.00 -1.54
C ALA A 33 16.45 14.78 -2.36
N VAL A 34 16.05 15.92 -1.81
CA VAL A 34 15.43 17.00 -2.57
C VAL A 34 16.53 17.52 -3.51
N LEU A 35 16.45 17.12 -4.78
CA LEU A 35 17.18 17.77 -5.86
C LEU A 35 16.47 19.10 -6.17
N GLU A 36 16.72 20.11 -5.34
CA GLU A 36 16.48 21.51 -5.69
C GLU A 36 17.69 22.00 -6.48
N GLY A 37 17.51 22.13 -7.81
CA GLY A 37 18.43 22.88 -8.66
C GLY A 37 18.13 24.37 -8.50
N GLU A 38 19.02 25.09 -7.81
CA GLU A 38 19.06 26.54 -7.82
C GLU A 38 19.64 27.03 -9.15
N GLU A 39 18.87 27.85 -9.87
CA GLU A 39 19.36 28.65 -10.99
C GLU A 39 20.27 29.78 -10.47
N GLU A 40 21.47 29.91 -11.03
CA GLU A 40 22.35 31.05 -10.80
C GLU A 40 21.82 32.33 -11.48
N GLY A 41 21.79 33.43 -10.74
CA GLY A 41 21.63 34.77 -11.31
C GLY A 41 21.51 35.92 -10.31
N GLY A 42 22.61 36.34 -9.65
CA GLY A 42 22.71 37.70 -9.07
C GLY A 42 23.51 37.84 -7.76
N PRO A 43 24.10 39.02 -7.47
CA PRO A 43 25.47 39.09 -6.95
C PRO A 43 25.64 39.15 -5.42
N LEU A 44 26.77 38.56 -5.01
CA LEU A 44 27.57 38.74 -3.79
C LEU A 44 26.93 39.47 -2.60
N ARG A 45 26.70 38.71 -1.51
CA ARG A 45 26.79 39.25 -0.16
C ARG A 45 27.50 38.26 0.78
N LYS A 46 28.74 38.61 1.13
CA LYS A 46 29.56 37.94 2.15
C LYS A 46 28.77 37.85 3.47
N LYS A 47 28.56 36.64 3.98
CA LYS A 47 28.43 36.39 5.42
C LYS A 47 29.17 35.10 5.77
N GLN A 48 30.33 35.29 6.42
CA GLN A 48 30.97 34.28 7.24
C GLN A 48 29.97 33.80 8.30
N ALA A 49 29.81 32.49 8.44
CA ALA A 49 29.27 31.88 9.64
C ALA A 49 30.16 30.70 10.01
N VAL A 50 30.88 30.90 11.11
CA VAL A 50 31.78 29.95 11.77
C VAL A 50 30.95 28.77 12.27
N ALA A 51 31.40 27.57 11.93
CA ALA A 51 30.91 26.33 12.48
C ALA A 51 31.11 26.32 14.01
N SER A 52 30.02 26.33 14.76
CA SER A 52 30.01 25.87 16.15
C SER A 52 28.89 24.84 16.29
N GLY A 53 29.31 23.57 16.29
CA GLY A 53 28.42 22.44 16.52
C GLY A 53 27.98 22.42 17.98
N ALA A 54 26.76 22.88 18.24
CA ALA A 54 26.02 22.53 19.44
C ALA A 54 24.98 21.46 19.07
N PRO A 55 24.91 20.32 19.80
CA PRO A 55 23.92 19.29 19.53
C PRO A 55 22.52 19.87 19.78
N ARG A 56 21.70 19.89 18.72
CA ARG A 56 20.32 20.38 18.76
C ARG A 56 19.50 19.44 19.64
N ALA A 57 19.10 19.91 20.82
CA ALA A 57 18.27 19.13 21.75
C ALA A 57 16.97 18.66 21.07
N LYS A 58 16.77 17.33 20.99
CA LYS A 58 15.60 16.70 20.39
C LYS A 58 14.35 17.02 21.23
N LYS A 59 13.30 17.56 20.58
CA LYS A 59 12.01 17.92 21.20
C LYS A 59 11.30 16.65 21.71
N LYS A 60 11.01 16.56 23.01
CA LYS A 60 10.18 15.48 23.59
C LYS A 60 8.78 15.49 22.96
N SER A 61 8.32 14.32 22.53
CA SER A 61 6.96 14.03 22.04
C SER A 61 5.91 14.53 23.05
N LYS A 62 5.00 15.42 22.61
CA LYS A 62 3.86 15.92 23.41
C LYS A 62 2.69 14.91 23.39
N ARG A 63 2.93 13.64 23.72
CA ARG A 63 1.80 12.70 23.89
C ARG A 63 1.06 13.00 25.19
N SER A 64 -0.26 12.89 25.15
CA SER A 64 -1.14 12.99 26.32
C SER A 64 -1.20 11.68 27.12
N THR A 65 -0.87 10.53 26.51
CA THR A 65 -0.92 9.21 27.14
C THR A 65 0.40 8.46 26.99
N ARG A 66 0.77 7.71 28.05
CA ARG A 66 1.98 6.89 28.10
C ARG A 66 1.88 5.60 27.28
N PHE A 67 0.68 5.04 27.18
CA PHE A 67 0.42 3.79 26.49
C PHE A 67 -0.50 3.99 25.28
N THR A 68 -0.40 3.07 24.32
CA THR A 68 -1.33 2.94 23.19
C THR A 68 -2.00 1.57 23.29
N VAL A 69 -3.32 1.54 23.13
CA VAL A 69 -4.05 0.25 23.03
C VAL A 69 -3.83 -0.32 21.64
N GLU A 70 -3.26 -1.51 21.56
CA GLU A 70 -2.99 -2.21 20.30
C GLU A 70 -4.13 -3.16 19.94
N ALA A 71 -4.60 -3.93 20.93
CA ALA A 71 -5.64 -4.93 20.76
C ALA A 71 -6.52 -5.02 22.01
N ILE A 72 -7.71 -5.58 21.82
CA ILE A 72 -8.67 -5.91 22.89
C ILE A 72 -9.07 -7.38 22.77
N SER A 73 -9.44 -8.02 23.87
CA SER A 73 -10.12 -9.32 23.86
C SER A 73 -11.53 -9.16 24.41
N LEU A 74 -12.49 -9.87 23.81
CA LEU A 74 -13.85 -9.95 24.33
C LEU A 74 -14.06 -11.11 25.29
N ASP A 75 -13.09 -12.04 25.36
CA ASP A 75 -13.12 -13.13 26.31
C ASP A 75 -13.13 -12.61 27.76
N ASP A 76 -13.52 -13.47 28.69
CA ASP A 76 -13.41 -13.17 30.10
C ASP A 76 -11.94 -12.91 30.47
N PRO A 77 -11.66 -11.93 31.36
CA PRO A 77 -10.32 -11.73 31.86
C PRO A 77 -9.78 -13.03 32.45
N PRO A 78 -8.55 -13.45 32.06
CA PRO A 78 -7.99 -14.69 32.56
C PRO A 78 -7.73 -14.56 34.07
N ALA A 79 -7.93 -15.65 34.80
CA ALA A 79 -7.63 -15.70 36.23
C ALA A 79 -6.12 -15.59 36.51
N ASP A 80 -5.29 -16.03 35.54
CA ASP A 80 -3.83 -16.01 35.61
C ASP A 80 -3.23 -15.37 34.34
N ILE A 81 -2.21 -14.54 34.52
CA ILE A 81 -1.51 -13.83 33.43
C ILE A 81 -0.87 -14.77 32.40
N SER A 82 -0.55 -16.01 32.80
CA SER A 82 -0.03 -17.04 31.90
C SER A 82 -1.04 -17.45 30.81
N GLU A 83 -2.33 -17.20 31.01
CA GLU A 83 -3.39 -17.51 30.05
C GLU A 83 -3.72 -16.38 29.07
N VAL A 84 -3.06 -15.23 29.20
CA VAL A 84 -3.25 -14.04 28.32
C VAL A 84 -3.06 -14.38 26.84
N ASP A 85 -2.17 -15.33 26.52
CA ASP A 85 -1.92 -15.76 25.14
C ASP A 85 -3.02 -16.66 24.56
N LYS A 86 -3.93 -17.16 25.41
CA LYS A 86 -5.10 -17.94 24.98
C LYS A 86 -6.28 -17.07 24.57
N LEU A 87 -6.22 -15.76 24.86
CA LEU A 87 -7.30 -14.84 24.54
C LEU A 87 -7.36 -14.53 23.05
N ASN A 88 -8.58 -14.34 22.55
CA ASN A 88 -8.88 -13.93 21.19
C ASN A 88 -8.68 -12.43 21.03
N TRP A 89 -7.45 -12.04 20.69
CA TRP A 89 -7.08 -10.64 20.49
C TRP A 89 -7.57 -10.09 19.15
N ILE A 90 -8.16 -8.90 19.23
CA ILE A 90 -8.64 -8.12 18.09
C ILE A 90 -7.84 -6.82 18.07
N GLY A 91 -7.01 -6.66 17.05
CA GLY A 91 -6.26 -5.43 16.84
C GLY A 91 -7.17 -4.26 16.49
N ILE A 92 -7.02 -3.16 17.22
CA ILE A 92 -7.82 -1.95 17.04
C ILE A 92 -6.99 -0.76 16.56
N ASN A 93 -5.66 -0.86 16.67
CA ASN A 93 -4.76 0.20 16.23
C ASN A 93 -4.52 0.15 14.72
N GLN A 94 -5.48 0.67 13.96
CA GLN A 94 -5.43 0.70 12.49
C GLN A 94 -4.18 1.43 11.96
N THR A 95 -3.64 2.40 12.71
CA THR A 95 -2.45 3.17 12.31
C THR A 95 -1.17 2.33 12.26
N ARG A 96 -1.14 1.17 12.95
CA ARG A 96 0.02 0.27 12.91
C ARG A 96 -0.02 -0.76 11.78
N CYS A 97 -1.16 -0.95 11.13
CA CYS A 97 -1.30 -1.99 10.12
C CYS A 97 -0.25 -1.87 9.00
N ASN A 98 0.00 -0.66 8.49
CA ASN A 98 1.03 -0.46 7.46
C ASN A 98 2.43 -0.88 7.96
N ARG A 99 2.76 -0.70 9.24
CA ARG A 99 4.05 -1.17 9.79
C ARG A 99 4.13 -2.70 9.83
N PHE A 100 3.04 -3.39 10.15
CA PHE A 100 2.98 -4.85 10.11
C PHE A 100 3.11 -5.37 8.67
N ILE A 101 2.42 -4.73 7.73
CA ILE A 101 2.52 -5.08 6.31
C ILE A 101 3.93 -4.86 5.76
N GLU A 102 4.57 -3.74 6.08
CA GLU A 102 5.96 -3.47 5.71
C GLU A 102 6.90 -4.58 6.22
N GLN A 103 6.75 -4.98 7.49
CA GLN A 103 7.51 -6.10 8.05
C GLN A 103 7.23 -7.41 7.31
N PHE A 104 5.97 -7.74 7.03
CA PHE A 104 5.61 -8.96 6.30
C PHE A 104 6.07 -8.97 4.83
N LEU A 105 6.18 -7.80 4.19
CA LEU A 105 6.79 -7.66 2.87
C LEU A 105 8.29 -7.96 2.94
N ASN A 106 8.99 -7.36 3.91
CA ASN A 106 10.43 -7.55 4.10
C ASN A 106 10.78 -9.01 4.48
N GLU A 107 9.91 -9.65 5.27
CA GLU A 107 9.98 -11.06 5.65
C GLU A 107 9.38 -12.02 4.61
N ARG A 108 8.88 -11.50 3.49
CA ARG A 108 8.34 -12.29 2.37
C ARG A 108 7.13 -13.16 2.69
N ARG A 109 6.44 -12.86 3.78
CA ARG A 109 5.22 -13.55 4.20
C ARG A 109 4.04 -13.26 3.28
N LEU A 110 4.16 -12.24 2.41
CA LEU A 110 3.15 -11.81 1.45
C LEU A 110 3.44 -12.26 0.00
N ASN A 111 4.46 -13.09 -0.23
CA ASN A 111 4.93 -13.44 -1.57
C ASN A 111 3.90 -14.03 -2.50
N ALA A 112 2.92 -14.78 -1.97
CA ALA A 112 1.85 -15.36 -2.77
C ALA A 112 1.11 -14.31 -3.62
N MET A 113 1.03 -13.06 -3.14
CA MET A 113 0.43 -11.95 -3.86
C MET A 113 1.20 -11.53 -5.11
N PHE A 114 2.48 -11.84 -5.18
CA PHE A 114 3.37 -11.39 -6.26
C PHE A 114 3.60 -12.45 -7.33
N LEU A 115 3.07 -13.66 -7.13
CA LEU A 115 3.08 -14.69 -8.15
C LEU A 115 2.08 -14.31 -9.25
N SER A 116 2.52 -14.41 -10.51
CA SER A 116 1.63 -14.30 -11.66
C SER A 116 1.01 -15.66 -11.94
N LYS A 117 -0.29 -15.72 -12.26
CA LYS A 117 -0.96 -16.98 -12.63
C LYS A 117 -0.22 -17.62 -13.82
N GLY A 118 0.26 -18.84 -13.64
CA GLY A 118 0.98 -19.59 -14.67
C GLY A 118 2.46 -19.25 -14.86
N LYS A 119 3.06 -18.40 -14.00
CA LYS A 119 4.52 -18.23 -13.94
C LYS A 119 5.07 -18.93 -12.71
N GLU A 120 6.16 -19.70 -12.88
CA GLU A 120 6.94 -20.26 -11.75
C GLU A 120 7.71 -19.18 -10.98
N ALA A 121 7.88 -18.00 -11.58
CA ALA A 121 8.62 -16.86 -11.06
C ALA A 121 7.72 -15.61 -10.95
N GLY A 122 7.56 -15.07 -9.74
CA GLY A 122 6.96 -13.75 -9.47
C GLY A 122 8.01 -12.70 -9.11
N LEU A 123 7.59 -11.57 -8.51
CA LEU A 123 8.46 -10.43 -8.10
C LEU A 123 9.74 -10.82 -7.35
N LEU A 124 9.70 -11.96 -6.66
CA LEU A 124 10.75 -12.51 -5.82
C LEU A 124 11.13 -13.89 -6.35
N THR A 125 12.11 -13.90 -7.26
CA THR A 125 12.59 -15.08 -7.97
C THR A 125 13.70 -15.83 -7.22
N SER A 126 14.40 -15.15 -6.30
CA SER A 126 15.47 -15.71 -5.47
C SER A 126 15.07 -15.75 -3.99
N PRO A 127 15.29 -16.87 -3.26
CA PRO A 127 15.05 -16.96 -1.82
C PRO A 127 15.89 -15.99 -0.97
N GLU A 128 16.95 -15.40 -1.53
CA GLU A 128 17.94 -14.61 -0.80
C GLU A 128 17.74 -13.10 -0.94
N GLU A 129 16.93 -12.63 -1.90
CA GLU A 129 16.72 -11.19 -2.16
C GLU A 129 15.39 -10.63 -1.62
N SER A 130 15.44 -9.67 -0.70
CA SER A 130 14.25 -9.01 -0.17
C SER A 130 13.74 -7.90 -1.11
N PRO A 131 12.42 -7.70 -1.23
CA PRO A 131 11.88 -6.65 -2.08
C PRO A 131 12.32 -5.26 -1.60
N VAL A 132 12.42 -4.32 -2.53
CA VAL A 132 12.56 -2.90 -2.15
C VAL A 132 11.17 -2.33 -1.92
N VAL A 133 10.86 -1.99 -0.67
CA VAL A 133 9.56 -1.45 -0.26
C VAL A 133 9.65 0.07 -0.12
N LYS A 134 8.79 0.81 -0.81
CA LYS A 134 8.65 2.27 -0.65
C LYS A 134 7.23 2.61 -0.23
N ARG A 135 7.10 3.40 0.83
CA ARG A 135 5.80 3.81 1.38
C ARG A 135 5.32 5.14 0.82
N GLU A 136 4.01 5.38 0.91
CA GLU A 136 3.39 6.70 0.73
C GLU A 136 3.74 7.37 -0.62
N ARG A 137 3.73 6.59 -1.71
CA ARG A 137 4.13 7.06 -3.04
C ARG A 137 2.95 7.65 -3.79
N MET A 138 3.21 8.71 -4.56
CA MET A 138 2.20 9.28 -5.46
C MET A 138 2.04 8.39 -6.69
N LEU A 139 0.80 8.03 -7.01
CA LEU A 139 0.39 7.41 -8.25
C LEU A 139 -0.80 8.19 -8.84
N GLY A 140 -0.54 8.88 -9.95
CA GLY A 140 -1.45 9.92 -10.43
C GLY A 140 -1.69 10.98 -9.36
N ASN A 141 -2.95 11.20 -9.02
CA ASN A 141 -3.35 12.14 -7.97
C ASN A 141 -3.60 11.49 -6.59
N SER A 142 -3.36 10.18 -6.48
CA SER A 142 -3.55 9.44 -5.23
C SER A 142 -2.23 9.06 -4.59
N ARG A 143 -2.20 9.02 -3.27
CA ARG A 143 -1.09 8.46 -2.50
C ARG A 143 -1.41 7.02 -2.18
N ILE A 144 -0.50 6.12 -2.53
CA ILE A 144 -0.63 4.68 -2.31
C ILE A 144 0.24 4.28 -1.11
N ASP A 145 -0.28 3.37 -0.29
CA ASP A 145 0.39 2.89 0.91
C ASP A 145 1.77 2.29 0.61
N PHE A 146 1.88 1.44 -0.43
CA PHE A 146 3.11 0.76 -0.79
C PHE A 146 3.38 0.69 -2.30
N MET A 147 4.64 0.81 -2.66
CA MET A 147 5.21 0.34 -3.92
C MET A 147 6.30 -0.67 -3.62
N VAL A 148 6.17 -1.86 -4.20
CA VAL A 148 7.09 -2.98 -4.01
C VAL A 148 7.80 -3.23 -5.33
N PHE A 149 9.13 -3.14 -5.31
CA PHE A 149 9.96 -3.31 -6.49
C PHE A 149 10.72 -4.63 -6.40
N SER A 150 10.94 -5.26 -7.55
CA SER A 150 11.85 -6.39 -7.63
C SER A 150 13.25 -5.94 -7.19
N PRO A 151 13.96 -6.76 -6.39
CA PRO A 151 15.35 -6.48 -6.04
C PRO A 151 16.30 -6.65 -7.23
N ASP A 152 15.94 -7.44 -8.24
CA ASP A 152 16.75 -7.63 -9.43
C ASP A 152 16.46 -6.51 -10.45
N PRO A 153 17.43 -5.63 -10.78
CA PRO A 153 17.23 -4.53 -11.72
C PRO A 153 16.93 -4.99 -13.15
N ARG A 154 17.16 -6.26 -13.48
CA ARG A 154 16.77 -6.86 -14.77
C ARG A 154 15.27 -7.14 -14.83
N HIS A 155 14.63 -7.29 -13.67
CA HIS A 155 13.20 -7.47 -13.53
C HIS A 155 12.57 -6.11 -13.20
N ASN A 156 12.00 -5.46 -14.22
CA ASN A 156 11.25 -4.21 -14.03
C ASN A 156 9.82 -4.48 -13.50
N GLU A 157 9.70 -5.37 -12.51
CA GLU A 157 8.43 -5.69 -11.88
C GLU A 157 8.18 -4.76 -10.69
N VAL A 158 7.05 -4.07 -10.74
CA VAL A 158 6.61 -3.15 -9.69
C VAL A 158 5.17 -3.45 -9.34
N VAL A 159 4.89 -3.56 -8.04
CA VAL A 159 3.56 -3.79 -7.49
C VAL A 159 3.13 -2.57 -6.69
N ALA A 160 2.00 -1.97 -7.07
CA ALA A 160 1.35 -0.94 -6.28
C ALA A 160 0.35 -1.61 -5.33
N MET A 161 0.35 -1.25 -4.04
CA MET A 161 -0.52 -1.87 -3.05
C MET A 161 -1.13 -0.84 -2.11
N GLU A 162 -2.46 -0.83 -2.06
CA GLU A 162 -3.28 -0.06 -1.13
C GLU A 162 -3.78 -0.98 -0.01
N VAL A 163 -3.64 -0.55 1.24
CA VAL A 163 -4.01 -1.31 2.43
C VAL A 163 -5.27 -0.69 3.05
N LYS A 164 -6.22 -1.55 3.43
CA LYS A 164 -7.42 -1.14 4.17
C LYS A 164 -7.62 -2.03 5.37
N THR A 165 -7.95 -1.42 6.51
CA THR A 165 -8.25 -2.10 7.77
C THR A 165 -9.73 -1.95 8.10
N PRO A 166 -10.62 -2.75 7.48
CA PRO A 166 -12.04 -2.69 7.76
C PRO A 166 -12.31 -3.17 9.19
N LEU A 167 -12.43 -2.23 10.13
CA LEU A 167 -12.81 -2.49 11.51
C LEU A 167 -13.83 -1.43 11.96
N LEU A 168 -15.06 -1.59 11.50
CA LEU A 168 -16.18 -0.72 11.87
C LEU A 168 -17.03 -1.34 12.99
N TYR A 169 -17.23 -2.65 12.91
CA TYR A 169 -17.91 -3.49 13.91
C TYR A 169 -17.14 -4.80 14.06
N LEU A 170 -17.30 -5.44 15.22
CA LEU A 170 -16.85 -6.81 15.40
C LEU A 170 -17.88 -7.73 14.74
N PRO A 171 -17.48 -8.65 13.85
CA PRO A 171 -18.44 -9.52 13.18
C PRO A 171 -19.13 -10.45 14.20
N PRO A 172 -20.33 -10.97 13.89
CA PRO A 172 -21.02 -11.92 14.78
C PRO A 172 -20.20 -13.17 15.12
N SER A 173 -19.24 -13.54 14.26
CA SER A 173 -18.29 -14.63 14.52
C SER A 173 -17.33 -14.34 15.69
N VAL A 174 -17.16 -13.07 16.06
CA VAL A 174 -16.30 -12.60 17.15
C VAL A 174 -17.14 -12.06 18.31
N LEU A 175 -18.30 -11.47 18.02
CA LEU A 175 -19.23 -10.94 19.01
C LEU A 175 -20.67 -11.40 18.67
N PRO A 176 -21.09 -12.58 19.15
CA PRO A 176 -22.46 -13.06 18.99
C PRO A 176 -23.49 -12.06 19.54
N GLU A 177 -24.70 -11.98 18.97
CA GLU A 177 -25.73 -11.02 19.40
C GLU A 177 -26.16 -11.20 20.86
N ASN A 178 -25.99 -12.40 21.42
CA ASN A 178 -26.28 -12.71 22.82
C ASN A 178 -25.10 -12.40 23.77
N HIS A 179 -23.98 -11.86 23.26
CA HIS A 179 -22.82 -11.56 24.09
C HIS A 179 -23.13 -10.41 25.06
N PRO A 180 -22.76 -10.50 26.35
CA PRO A 180 -23.14 -9.50 27.37
C PRO A 180 -22.62 -8.08 27.06
N LYS A 181 -21.53 -7.98 26.28
CA LYS A 181 -20.91 -6.71 25.87
C LYS A 181 -21.42 -6.16 24.51
N PHE A 182 -22.35 -6.87 23.84
CA PHE A 182 -22.94 -6.45 22.56
C PHE A 182 -24.01 -5.37 22.75
N LYS A 183 -24.08 -4.41 21.82
CA LYS A 183 -25.20 -3.48 21.64
C LYS A 183 -25.66 -3.54 20.20
N LYS A 184 -26.94 -3.29 19.92
CA LYS A 184 -27.41 -3.25 18.54
C LYS A 184 -27.15 -1.86 17.94
N ASN A 185 -26.27 -1.73 16.94
CA ASN A 185 -26.24 -0.52 16.12
C ASN A 185 -27.39 -0.48 15.14
N SER A 186 -27.96 0.70 14.94
CA SER A 186 -28.95 0.97 13.90
C SER A 186 -28.36 1.74 12.72
N GLN A 187 -27.09 2.15 12.75
CA GLN A 187 -26.48 2.91 11.66
C GLN A 187 -26.02 2.00 10.51
N ALA A 188 -26.48 2.31 9.31
CA ALA A 188 -26.06 1.65 8.08
C ALA A 188 -24.58 1.92 7.77
N PHE A 189 -23.87 0.91 7.26
CA PHE A 189 -22.47 1.00 6.86
C PHE A 189 -22.26 2.07 5.77
N ASN A 190 -21.61 3.18 6.13
CA ASN A 190 -21.30 4.29 5.22
C ASN A 190 -19.88 4.23 4.65
N SER A 191 -19.01 3.37 5.19
CA SER A 191 -17.60 3.26 4.80
C SER A 191 -17.37 2.58 3.44
N PHE A 192 -18.42 2.00 2.83
CA PHE A 192 -18.33 1.35 1.52
C PHE A 192 -18.02 2.40 0.45
N HIS A 193 -18.57 3.60 0.55
CA HIS A 193 -18.29 4.67 -0.39
C HIS A 193 -16.81 5.07 -0.40
N ARG A 194 -16.14 5.07 0.77
CA ARG A 194 -14.71 5.37 0.82
C ARG A 194 -13.90 4.26 0.16
N LEU A 195 -14.18 3.00 0.49
CA LEU A 195 -13.54 1.85 -0.14
C LEU A 195 -13.71 1.88 -1.67
N VAL A 196 -14.94 2.14 -2.13
CA VAL A 196 -15.35 2.26 -3.54
C VAL A 196 -14.59 3.36 -4.26
N LYS A 197 -14.50 4.53 -3.65
CA LYS A 197 -13.73 5.64 -4.21
C LYS A 197 -12.27 5.27 -4.41
N HIS A 198 -11.64 4.63 -3.41
CA HIS A 198 -10.21 4.28 -3.48
C HIS A 198 -9.92 3.28 -4.60
N PHE A 199 -10.65 2.16 -4.67
CA PHE A 199 -10.37 1.20 -5.75
C PHE A 199 -10.83 1.71 -7.12
N GLY A 200 -11.84 2.59 -7.18
CA GLY A 200 -12.23 3.28 -8.41
C GLY A 200 -11.09 4.11 -8.97
N THR A 201 -10.44 4.91 -8.11
CA THR A 201 -9.26 5.68 -8.53
C THR A 201 -8.09 4.79 -8.97
N LEU A 202 -7.83 3.67 -8.28
CA LEU A 202 -6.81 2.70 -8.71
C LEU A 202 -7.16 2.07 -10.08
N ALA A 203 -8.44 1.78 -10.32
CA ALA A 203 -8.91 1.23 -11.58
C ALA A 203 -8.73 2.20 -12.75
N ASP A 204 -8.99 3.49 -12.51
CA ASP A 204 -8.79 4.54 -13.51
C ASP A 204 -7.31 4.67 -13.87
N ILE A 205 -6.43 4.71 -12.87
CA ILE A 205 -4.98 4.76 -13.06
C ILE A 205 -4.49 3.54 -13.86
N LEU A 206 -4.96 2.33 -13.53
CA LEU A 206 -4.63 1.10 -14.26
C LEU A 206 -5.06 1.17 -15.73
N THR A 207 -6.26 1.68 -15.98
CA THR A 207 -6.83 1.79 -17.33
C THR A 207 -6.03 2.79 -18.17
N GLU A 208 -5.69 3.94 -17.58
CA GLU A 208 -4.85 4.96 -18.22
C GLU A 208 -3.45 4.43 -18.55
N GLN A 209 -2.81 3.72 -17.61
CA GLN A 209 -1.50 3.10 -17.83
C GLN A 209 -1.55 2.09 -18.98
N LYS A 210 -2.58 1.22 -19.04
CA LYS A 210 -2.75 0.23 -20.11
C LYS A 210 -2.92 0.91 -21.47
N ALA A 211 -3.74 1.95 -21.55
CA ALA A 211 -3.95 2.71 -22.79
C ALA A 211 -2.63 3.38 -23.25
N ARG A 212 -1.85 3.94 -22.33
CA ARG A 212 -0.53 4.53 -22.65
C ARG A 212 0.43 3.48 -23.19
N LEU A 213 0.58 2.35 -22.51
CA LEU A 213 1.46 1.25 -22.94
C LEU A 213 1.08 0.72 -24.33
N GLN A 214 -0.22 0.63 -24.64
CA GLN A 214 -0.70 0.24 -25.97
C GLN A 214 -0.35 1.28 -27.04
N ALA A 215 -0.51 2.57 -26.74
CA ALA A 215 -0.14 3.65 -27.66
C ALA A 215 1.37 3.71 -27.93
N GLU A 216 2.19 3.54 -26.88
CA GLU A 216 3.65 3.47 -26.99
C GLU A 216 4.08 2.27 -27.85
N ALA A 217 3.52 1.09 -27.62
CA ALA A 217 3.80 -0.11 -28.43
C ALA A 217 3.42 0.09 -29.91
N GLN A 218 2.28 0.73 -30.19
CA GLN A 218 1.87 1.05 -31.56
C GLN A 218 2.81 2.04 -32.25
N GLN A 219 3.30 3.06 -31.54
CA GLN A 219 4.28 4.01 -32.07
C GLN A 219 5.61 3.32 -32.39
N THR A 220 6.12 2.44 -31.51
CA THR A 220 7.35 1.68 -31.76
C THR A 220 7.25 0.82 -33.03
N ILE A 221 6.11 0.15 -33.25
CA ILE A 221 5.88 -0.67 -34.46
C ILE A 221 5.89 0.19 -35.73
N LEU A 222 5.30 1.38 -35.67
CA LEU A 222 5.25 2.34 -36.78
C LEU A 222 6.64 2.91 -37.15
N VAL A 223 7.49 3.17 -36.16
CA VAL A 223 8.87 3.62 -36.39
C VAL A 223 9.72 2.49 -36.99
N ASP A 224 9.67 1.28 -36.44
CA ASP A 224 10.44 0.14 -36.98
C ASP A 224 9.99 -0.23 -38.40
N THR A 225 8.70 -0.13 -38.72
CA THR A 225 8.20 -0.36 -40.10
C THR A 225 8.63 0.73 -41.08
N THR A 226 8.65 2.00 -40.66
CA THR A 226 9.13 3.10 -41.53
C THR A 226 10.64 3.05 -41.74
N GLU A 227 11.44 2.69 -40.74
CA GLU A 227 12.89 2.48 -40.87
C GLU A 227 13.23 1.27 -41.76
N ARG A 228 12.48 0.16 -41.64
CA ARG A 228 12.61 -1.00 -42.54
C ARG A 228 12.19 -0.69 -43.98
N ALA A 229 11.20 0.19 -44.18
CA ALA A 229 10.80 0.64 -45.51
C ALA A 229 11.84 1.58 -46.13
N ALA A 230 12.39 2.52 -45.36
CA ALA A 230 13.43 3.45 -45.80
C ALA A 230 14.76 2.74 -46.15
N SER A 231 15.15 1.73 -45.37
CA SER A 231 16.33 0.90 -45.66
C SER A 231 16.17 0.01 -46.89
N ARG A 232 14.93 -0.41 -47.23
CA ARG A 232 14.63 -1.13 -48.49
C ARG A 232 14.57 -0.20 -49.72
N GLY A 233 14.18 1.06 -49.55
CA GLY A 233 14.17 2.08 -50.61
C GLY A 233 15.57 2.57 -51.02
N ARG A 234 16.58 2.42 -50.17
CA ARG A 234 17.95 2.95 -50.40
C ARG A 234 18.83 2.10 -51.33
N LYS A 235 18.31 1.01 -51.92
CA LYS A 235 19.04 0.18 -52.90
C LYS A 235 18.94 0.64 -54.36
N ARG A 236 18.31 1.79 -54.64
CA ARG A 236 18.31 2.41 -55.97
C ARG A 236 18.51 3.93 -55.87
N GLY A 237 19.72 4.38 -56.16
CA GLY A 237 19.97 5.73 -56.66
C GLY A 237 20.70 6.69 -55.70
N VAL A 238 21.95 6.97 -56.08
CA VAL A 238 22.67 8.25 -55.98
C VAL A 238 22.86 8.87 -54.59
N SER A 239 24.14 8.92 -54.19
CA SER A 239 24.68 9.69 -53.07
C SER A 239 24.32 11.17 -53.17
N GLN A 240 23.57 11.68 -52.21
CA GLN A 240 23.61 13.09 -51.83
C GLN A 240 24.00 13.17 -50.34
N GLU A 241 25.16 13.79 -50.11
CA GLU A 241 25.60 14.30 -48.82
C GLU A 241 24.54 15.27 -48.29
N LEU A 242 23.86 14.90 -47.22
CA LEU A 242 23.08 15.81 -46.40
C LEU A 242 23.83 16.02 -45.09
N THR A 243 24.32 17.24 -44.94
CA THR A 243 24.96 17.81 -43.76
C THR A 243 24.05 17.69 -42.54
N LEU A 244 24.42 16.81 -41.61
CA LEU A 244 23.82 16.72 -40.29
C LEU A 244 24.31 17.89 -39.43
N SER A 245 23.49 18.94 -39.38
CA SER A 245 23.56 19.98 -38.34
C SER A 245 23.32 19.32 -36.98
N SER A 246 24.41 19.16 -36.23
CA SER A 246 24.44 18.73 -34.83
C SER A 246 23.77 19.77 -33.94
N THR A 247 22.45 19.67 -33.83
CA THR A 247 21.68 20.39 -32.82
C THR A 247 21.78 19.59 -31.53
N SER A 248 22.48 20.14 -30.54
CA SER A 248 22.61 19.59 -29.20
C SER A 248 21.24 19.45 -28.54
N VAL A 249 20.68 18.24 -28.56
CA VAL A 249 19.51 17.89 -27.75
C VAL A 249 20.02 17.66 -26.34
N VAL A 250 19.91 18.68 -25.49
CA VAL A 250 19.86 18.46 -24.05
C VAL A 250 18.56 17.73 -23.80
N GLU A 251 18.64 16.40 -23.81
CA GLU A 251 17.53 15.51 -23.54
C GLU A 251 17.13 15.74 -22.08
N LYS A 252 16.11 16.60 -21.87
CA LYS A 252 15.41 16.66 -20.59
C LYS A 252 15.03 15.22 -20.29
N VAL A 253 15.63 14.64 -19.25
CA VAL A 253 15.25 13.33 -18.73
C VAL A 253 13.78 13.44 -18.37
N LYS A 254 12.90 13.07 -19.31
CA LYS A 254 11.48 12.90 -19.06
C LYS A 254 11.45 11.79 -18.03
N VAL A 255 11.17 12.14 -16.77
CA VAL A 255 10.94 11.15 -15.72
C VAL A 255 9.89 10.21 -16.28
N GLN A 256 10.32 9.00 -16.67
CA GLN A 256 9.40 8.06 -17.25
C GLN A 256 8.35 7.76 -16.17
N PRO A 257 7.06 7.89 -16.50
CA PRO A 257 6.02 7.59 -15.54
C PRO A 257 6.18 6.15 -15.06
N LEU A 258 6.18 5.97 -13.74
CA LEU A 258 6.44 4.69 -13.11
C LEU A 258 5.40 3.66 -13.58
N HIS A 259 5.86 2.59 -14.21
CA HIS A 259 5.02 1.49 -14.68
C HIS A 259 4.93 0.42 -13.59
N PHE A 260 3.73 -0.04 -13.28
CA PHE A 260 3.51 -1.15 -12.37
C PHE A 260 2.76 -2.28 -13.06
N ASN A 261 3.18 -3.51 -12.78
CA ASN A 261 2.70 -4.72 -13.44
C ASN A 261 1.46 -5.26 -12.74
N LYS A 262 1.32 -4.99 -11.44
CA LYS A 262 0.21 -5.43 -10.61
C LYS A 262 -0.22 -4.31 -9.68
N CYS A 263 -1.53 -4.21 -9.44
CA CYS A 263 -2.11 -3.36 -8.42
C CYS A 263 -2.94 -4.22 -7.47
N ILE A 264 -2.78 -4.01 -6.18
CA ILE A 264 -3.41 -4.81 -5.13
C ILE A 264 -4.17 -3.91 -4.17
N LEU A 265 -5.42 -4.29 -3.88
CA LEU A 265 -6.12 -3.83 -2.68
C LEU A 265 -6.06 -4.93 -1.62
N LEU A 266 -5.37 -4.67 -0.52
CA LEU A 266 -5.19 -5.61 0.58
C LEU A 266 -6.10 -5.24 1.77
N LEU A 267 -7.12 -6.07 2.01
CA LEU A 267 -7.95 -6.01 3.21
C LEU A 267 -7.23 -6.70 4.38
N CYS A 268 -6.87 -5.93 5.39
CA CYS A 268 -6.16 -6.39 6.57
C CYS A 268 -7.09 -6.48 7.78
N PHE A 269 -7.29 -7.69 8.26
CA PHE A 269 -7.98 -7.95 9.53
C PHE A 269 -6.93 -8.27 10.59
N MET A 270 -6.86 -7.45 11.64
CA MET A 270 -5.98 -7.71 12.79
C MET A 270 -6.61 -8.70 13.78
N TYR A 271 -7.29 -9.70 13.24
CA TYR A 271 -7.89 -10.87 13.89
C TYR A 271 -8.16 -11.92 12.82
N ASP A 272 -8.48 -13.16 13.20
CA ASP A 272 -8.86 -14.20 12.25
C ASP A 272 -10.33 -14.04 11.80
N ALA A 273 -10.56 -13.09 10.89
CA ALA A 273 -11.87 -12.84 10.31
C ALA A 273 -12.30 -13.97 9.37
N PRO A 274 -13.60 -14.23 9.16
CA PRO A 274 -14.06 -14.97 7.99
C PRO A 274 -13.58 -14.33 6.68
N LEU A 275 -13.71 -15.08 5.58
CA LEU A 275 -13.57 -14.51 4.24
C LEU A 275 -14.53 -13.33 4.10
N PHE A 276 -14.01 -12.16 3.74
CA PHE A 276 -14.83 -10.98 3.53
C PHE A 276 -15.87 -11.28 2.45
N LYS A 277 -17.04 -10.66 2.53
CA LYS A 277 -18.05 -10.78 1.48
C LYS A 277 -18.60 -9.41 1.24
N ARG A 278 -18.70 -9.01 -0.03
CA ARG A 278 -19.40 -7.78 -0.35
C ARG A 278 -20.85 -7.93 0.15
N PRO A 279 -21.46 -6.89 0.75
CA PRO A 279 -22.89 -6.95 1.03
C PRO A 279 -23.67 -7.17 -0.25
N GLU A 280 -24.79 -7.90 -0.14
CA GLU A 280 -25.69 -8.11 -1.26
C GLU A 280 -26.12 -6.79 -1.91
N ALA A 281 -26.18 -6.81 -3.24
CA ALA A 281 -26.58 -5.68 -4.05
C ALA A 281 -28.04 -5.31 -3.74
N SER A 282 -28.25 -4.19 -3.04
CA SER A 282 -29.54 -3.52 -2.98
C SER A 282 -29.65 -2.48 -4.08
N ARG A 283 -30.87 -2.02 -4.39
CA ARG A 283 -31.15 -0.95 -5.38
C ARG A 283 -30.38 0.36 -5.10
N SER A 284 -29.91 0.54 -3.85
CA SER A 284 -29.07 1.64 -3.36
C SER A 284 -27.55 1.38 -3.40
N LYS A 285 -27.12 0.20 -3.88
CA LYS A 285 -25.71 -0.27 -3.85
C LYS A 285 -25.19 -0.72 -5.22
N THR A 286 -25.91 -0.45 -6.30
CA THR A 286 -25.45 -0.73 -7.69
C THR A 286 -24.11 -0.09 -7.99
N GLU A 287 -23.87 1.14 -7.52
CA GLU A 287 -22.61 1.85 -7.70
C GLU A 287 -21.40 1.07 -7.14
N ILE A 288 -21.57 0.43 -5.98
CA ILE A 288 -20.53 -0.37 -5.32
C ILE A 288 -20.16 -1.58 -6.19
N THR A 289 -21.19 -2.30 -6.65
CA THR A 289 -21.03 -3.49 -7.48
C THR A 289 -20.40 -3.16 -8.82
N GLU A 290 -20.86 -2.10 -9.48
CA GLU A 290 -20.30 -1.64 -10.76
C GLU A 290 -18.85 -1.20 -10.61
N ALA A 291 -18.55 -0.44 -9.57
CA ALA A 291 -17.19 0.03 -9.34
C ALA A 291 -16.25 -1.14 -9.07
N ALA A 292 -16.65 -2.12 -8.26
CA ALA A 292 -15.83 -3.30 -7.98
C ALA A 292 -15.62 -4.15 -9.25
N ALA A 293 -16.67 -4.30 -10.07
CA ALA A 293 -16.56 -4.96 -11.37
C ALA A 293 -15.59 -4.23 -12.32
N ARG A 294 -15.65 -2.89 -12.37
CA ARG A 294 -14.70 -2.06 -13.14
C ARG A 294 -13.27 -2.24 -12.64
N ALA A 295 -13.06 -2.27 -11.33
CA ALA A 295 -11.74 -2.48 -10.75
C ALA A 295 -11.17 -3.86 -11.06
N LYS A 296 -11.98 -4.91 -10.98
CA LYS A 296 -11.54 -6.25 -11.40
C LYS A 296 -11.21 -6.30 -12.89
N ALA A 297 -12.04 -5.68 -13.75
CA ALA A 297 -11.81 -5.61 -15.19
C ALA A 297 -10.54 -4.81 -15.55
N SER A 298 -10.17 -3.80 -14.77
CA SER A 298 -8.91 -3.06 -14.96
C SER A 298 -7.68 -3.86 -14.53
N GLY A 299 -7.86 -5.01 -13.85
CA GLY A 299 -6.78 -5.86 -13.37
C GLY A 299 -6.34 -5.58 -11.93
N LEU A 300 -7.16 -4.85 -11.16
CA LEU A 300 -6.94 -4.73 -9.71
C LEU A 300 -7.21 -6.08 -9.05
N GLU A 301 -6.24 -6.55 -8.26
CA GLU A 301 -6.40 -7.76 -7.45
C GLU A 301 -6.86 -7.41 -6.04
N PHE A 302 -7.76 -8.23 -5.52
CA PHE A 302 -8.28 -8.10 -4.17
C PHE A 302 -7.71 -9.23 -3.33
N TRP A 303 -7.11 -8.88 -2.20
CA TRP A 303 -6.51 -9.84 -1.29
C TRP A 303 -6.99 -9.57 0.14
N GLN A 304 -7.07 -10.63 0.94
CA GLN A 304 -7.32 -10.55 2.36
C GLN A 304 -6.14 -11.12 3.14
N ALA A 305 -5.65 -10.36 4.11
CA ALA A 305 -4.69 -10.78 5.12
C ALA A 305 -5.36 -10.80 6.50
N ASN A 306 -5.30 -11.93 7.18
CA ASN A 306 -5.67 -12.05 8.59
C ASN A 306 -4.41 -12.12 9.44
N MET A 307 -4.42 -11.40 10.55
CA MET A 307 -3.32 -11.36 11.50
C MET A 307 -3.80 -11.80 12.88
N ARG A 308 -2.90 -12.41 13.65
CA ARG A 308 -3.07 -12.66 15.07
C ARG A 308 -2.16 -11.71 15.83
N ILE A 309 -2.73 -10.97 16.78
CA ILE A 309 -1.96 -10.18 17.74
C ILE A 309 -1.78 -11.01 19.00
N THR A 310 -0.57 -10.99 19.55
CA THR A 310 -0.23 -11.59 20.84
C THR A 310 0.52 -10.56 21.68
N ARG A 311 0.81 -10.87 22.95
CA ARG A 311 1.68 -10.02 23.77
C ARG A 311 3.12 -9.93 23.24
N HIS A 312 3.53 -10.87 22.38
CA HIS A 312 4.87 -10.97 21.83
C HIS A 312 5.03 -10.30 20.46
N GLY A 313 3.93 -10.12 19.71
CA GLY A 313 3.99 -9.50 18.40
C GLY A 313 2.75 -9.75 17.54
N VAL A 314 2.94 -9.67 16.23
CA VAL A 314 1.88 -9.84 15.24
C VAL A 314 2.31 -10.90 14.23
N GLU A 315 1.40 -11.80 13.90
CA GLU A 315 1.64 -12.90 12.98
C GLU A 315 0.62 -12.89 11.85
N LEU A 316 1.07 -13.07 10.61
CA LEU A 316 0.19 -13.37 9.49
C LEU A 316 -0.36 -14.81 9.64
N VAL A 317 -1.68 -14.94 9.73
CA VAL A 317 -2.38 -16.23 9.90
C VAL A 317 -2.91 -16.74 8.58
N ARG A 318 -3.47 -15.85 7.75
CA ARG A 318 -4.07 -16.21 6.48
C ARG A 318 -3.82 -15.12 5.45
N LEU A 319 -3.58 -15.54 4.21
CA LEU A 319 -3.46 -14.68 3.04
C LEU A 319 -4.17 -15.35 1.88
N VAL A 320 -5.12 -14.66 1.26
CA VAL A 320 -6.01 -15.26 0.26
C VAL A 320 -6.42 -14.25 -0.80
N GLU A 321 -6.36 -14.68 -2.08
CA GLU A 321 -6.90 -13.92 -3.22
C GLU A 321 -8.42 -14.02 -3.21
N LEU A 322 -9.08 -12.89 -3.42
CA LEU A 322 -10.52 -12.75 -3.35
C LEU A 322 -11.10 -12.83 -4.77
N LEU A 323 -11.45 -14.04 -5.19
CA LEU A 323 -11.79 -14.34 -6.59
C LEU A 323 -13.24 -13.97 -6.97
N ASP A 324 -14.23 -14.31 -6.14
CA ASP A 324 -15.66 -14.18 -6.47
C ASP A 324 -16.47 -13.47 -5.36
N ASP A 325 -17.35 -12.53 -5.74
CA ASP A 325 -18.21 -11.72 -4.85
C ASP A 325 -17.50 -10.87 -3.77
N TYR A 326 -16.40 -10.23 -4.20
CA TYR A 326 -15.69 -9.15 -3.50
C TYR A 326 -15.71 -7.87 -4.30
#